data_AF-A0A8S9TKK7-F1
#
_entry.id   AF-A0A8S9TKK7-F1
#
_cell.length_a   1.000
_cell.length_b   1.000
_cell.length_c   1.000
_cell.angle_alpha   90.00
_cell.angle_beta   90.00
_cell.angle_gamma   90.00
#
_symmetry.space_group_name_H-M   'P 1'
#
loop_
_entity.id
_entity.type
_entity.pdbx_description
1 polymer ?
#
loop_
_entity_poly.entity_id
_entity_poly.type
_entity_poly.pdbx_seq_one_letter_code
_entity_poly.pdbx_strand_id
1 'polypeptide(L)'
;EHHRQISPGRRPPAARVVERICQLLHRKKDIAGAVWANYWDAEKRTAAPPPGNYVANQHSCPAMVAAFVQQFVRERRAIRQCTVARDVMDKLARNYVIHVDYDSSTAVVFALRPVRQYLQSLGYKRGMKKGKLGYRLREDNARKRDILFVKHDESRE
;
A
#
# COMPACT_ATOMS: atom_id res chain seq x y z
N GLU A 1 1.44 -40.20 30.93
CA GLU A 1 0.40 -39.28 30.41
C GLU A 1 -0.67 -40.12 29.73
N HIS A 2 -1.84 -40.30 30.37
CA HIS A 2 -2.95 -41.05 29.78
C HIS A 2 -4.00 -40.07 29.27
N HIS A 3 -4.02 -39.84 27.95
CA HIS A 3 -5.14 -39.19 27.29
C HIS A 3 -6.37 -40.07 27.45
N ARG A 4 -7.24 -39.75 28.41
CA ARG A 4 -8.58 -40.34 28.50
C ARG A 4 -9.36 -39.88 27.27
N GLN A 5 -9.46 -40.77 26.28
CA GLN A 5 -10.38 -40.60 25.17
C GLN A 5 -11.80 -40.61 25.76
N ILE A 6 -12.42 -39.43 25.83
CA ILE A 6 -13.82 -39.29 26.20
C ILE A 6 -14.60 -39.75 24.98
N SER A 7 -15.24 -40.93 25.05
CA SER A 7 -16.16 -41.42 24.02
C SER A 7 -17.19 -40.34 23.66
N PRO A 8 -17.67 -40.24 22.41
CA PRO A 8 -18.59 -39.20 21.98
C PRO A 8 -19.95 -39.43 22.65
N GLY A 9 -20.10 -38.88 23.86
CA GLY A 9 -21.35 -38.86 24.59
C GLY A 9 -22.40 -38.10 23.79
N ARG A 10 -23.64 -38.59 23.88
CA ARG A 10 -24.82 -38.02 23.23
C ARG A 10 -24.84 -36.48 23.36
N ARG A 11 -24.91 -35.77 22.22
CA ARG A 11 -24.98 -34.31 22.15
C ARG A 11 -26.03 -33.80 23.13
N PRO A 12 -25.67 -33.04 24.19
CA PRO A 12 -26.67 -32.42 25.04
C PRO A 12 -27.49 -31.41 24.21
N PRO A 13 -28.76 -31.13 24.56
CA PRO A 13 -29.58 -30.19 23.80
C PRO A 13 -28.89 -28.83 23.79
N ALA A 14 -28.35 -28.43 22.64
CA ALA A 14 -27.54 -27.21 22.50
C ALA A 14 -28.24 -25.98 23.08
N ALA A 15 -29.57 -25.95 23.01
CA ALA A 15 -30.41 -24.89 23.58
C ALA A 15 -30.19 -24.65 25.08
N ARG A 16 -30.11 -25.70 25.92
CA ARG A 16 -30.00 -25.55 27.38
C ARG A 16 -28.63 -25.06 27.81
N VAL A 17 -27.58 -25.53 27.13
CA VAL A 17 -26.19 -25.08 27.38
C VAL A 17 -26.01 -23.64 26.92
N VAL A 18 -26.51 -23.30 25.73
CA VAL A 18 -26.48 -21.94 25.19
C VAL A 18 -27.26 -20.98 26.07
N GLU A 19 -28.44 -21.36 26.58
CA GLU A 19 -29.22 -20.54 27.52
C GLU A 19 -28.45 -20.27 28.82
N ARG A 20 -27.77 -21.28 29.36
CA ARG A 20 -26.94 -21.09 30.55
C ARG A 20 -25.74 -20.19 30.30
N ILE A 21 -25.10 -20.32 29.13
CA ILE A 21 -24.01 -19.44 28.70
C ILE A 21 -24.50 -18.01 28.52
N CYS A 22 -25.69 -17.81 27.94
CA CYS A 22 -26.31 -16.50 27.80
C CYS A 22 -26.59 -15.85 29.16
N GLN A 23 -27.08 -16.62 30.14
CA GLN A 23 -27.30 -16.13 31.50
C GLN A 23 -25.99 -15.74 32.20
N LEU A 24 -24.92 -16.52 32.02
CA LEU A 24 -23.64 -16.29 32.69
C LEU A 24 -22.79 -15.18 32.05
N LEU A 25 -22.83 -15.05 30.72
CA LEU A 25 -22.00 -14.11 29.97
C LEU A 25 -22.78 -12.87 29.49
N HIS A 26 -24.09 -12.82 29.74
CA HIS A 26 -25.00 -11.76 29.28
C HIS A 26 -24.86 -11.46 27.77
N ARG A 27 -24.65 -12.51 26.96
CA ARG A 27 -24.51 -12.43 25.50
C ARG A 27 -25.75 -12.97 24.78
N LYS A 28 -25.95 -12.49 23.55
CA LYS A 28 -27.04 -12.93 22.67
C LYS A 28 -26.94 -14.43 22.36
N LYS A 29 -28.10 -15.09 22.26
CA LYS A 29 -28.25 -16.53 21.99
C LYS A 29 -27.53 -16.96 20.70
N ASP A 30 -27.56 -16.10 19.68
CA ASP A 30 -26.95 -16.38 18.38
C ASP A 30 -25.42 -16.50 18.46
N ILE A 31 -24.78 -15.58 19.20
CA ILE A 31 -23.32 -15.58 19.37
C ILE A 31 -22.90 -16.79 20.21
N ALA A 32 -23.62 -17.04 21.31
CA ALA A 32 -23.33 -18.19 22.17
C ALA A 32 -23.54 -19.53 21.44
N GLY A 33 -24.57 -19.63 20.59
CA GLY A 33 -24.82 -20.79 19.74
C GLY A 33 -23.72 -21.00 18.69
N ALA A 34 -23.30 -19.93 18.01
CA ALA A 34 -22.22 -20.00 17.02
C ALA A 34 -20.87 -20.39 17.66
N VAL A 35 -20.54 -19.82 18.82
CA VAL A 35 -19.33 -20.18 19.57
C VAL A 35 -19.39 -21.62 20.07
N TRP A 36 -20.55 -22.08 20.54
CA TRP A 36 -20.75 -23.45 21.00
C TRP A 36 -20.63 -24.47 19.86
N ALA A 37 -21.16 -24.15 18.67
CA ALA A 37 -21.00 -24.96 17.47
C ALA A 37 -19.53 -25.03 17.04
N ASN A 38 -18.86 -23.88 16.93
CA ASN A 38 -17.44 -23.82 16.59
C ASN A 38 -16.55 -24.56 17.60
N TYR A 39 -16.91 -24.53 18.90
CA TYR A 39 -16.19 -25.26 19.94
C TYR A 39 -16.30 -26.78 19.77
N TRP A 40 -17.47 -27.28 19.38
CA TRP A 40 -17.72 -28.70 19.16
C TRP A 40 -17.07 -29.21 17.87
N ASP A 41 -17.13 -28.42 16.80
CA ASP A 41 -16.64 -28.83 15.48
C ASP A 41 -15.12 -28.72 15.34
N ALA A 42 -14.49 -27.71 15.95
CA ALA A 42 -13.08 -27.40 15.72
C ALA A 42 -12.12 -27.96 16.78
N GLU A 43 -12.60 -28.43 17.95
CA GLU A 43 -11.81 -28.81 19.14
C GLU A 43 -10.72 -27.79 19.54
N LYS A 44 -10.76 -26.56 19.00
CA LYS A 44 -9.68 -25.58 19.11
C LYS A 44 -10.20 -24.31 19.75
N ARG A 45 -9.73 -24.09 20.98
CA ARG A 45 -10.00 -22.89 21.79
C ARG A 45 -9.12 -21.73 21.34
N THR A 46 -9.34 -21.21 20.14
CA THR A 46 -8.60 -20.02 19.69
C THR A 46 -9.55 -18.83 19.71
N ALA A 47 -9.22 -17.81 20.50
CA ALA A 47 -9.93 -16.53 20.45
C ALA A 47 -9.92 -16.02 19.01
N ALA A 48 -11.07 -15.57 18.50
CA ALA A 48 -11.12 -14.97 17.17
C ALA A 48 -10.11 -13.82 17.11
N PRO A 49 -9.27 -13.76 16.07
CA PRO A 49 -8.34 -12.65 15.91
C PRO A 49 -9.14 -11.34 15.90
N PRO A 50 -8.61 -10.26 16.50
CA PRO A 50 -9.30 -8.98 16.55
C PRO A 50 -9.70 -8.54 15.13
N PRO A 51 -10.80 -7.81 14.94
CA PRO A 51 -11.16 -7.35 13.61
C PRO A 51 -10.01 -6.55 13.00
N GLY A 52 -9.48 -7.05 11.89
CA GLY A 52 -8.32 -6.50 11.18
C GLY A 52 -8.40 -6.82 9.69
N ASN A 53 -7.78 -5.98 8.87
CA ASN A 53 -7.70 -6.20 7.42
C ASN A 53 -6.64 -7.26 7.13
N TYR A 54 -6.98 -8.53 7.34
CA TYR A 54 -6.08 -9.67 7.09
C TYR A 54 -5.93 -10.03 5.62
N VAL A 55 -6.79 -9.49 4.75
CA VAL A 55 -6.71 -9.70 3.30
C VAL A 55 -5.71 -8.71 2.72
N ALA A 56 -4.63 -9.24 2.15
CA ALA A 56 -3.68 -8.43 1.40
C ALA A 56 -4.41 -7.77 0.21
N ASN A 57 -4.37 -6.44 0.14
CA ASN A 57 -4.97 -5.70 -0.97
C ASN A 57 -4.26 -6.11 -2.28
N GLN A 58 -5.03 -6.61 -3.25
CA GLN A 58 -4.55 -7.06 -4.57
C GLN A 58 -3.73 -5.99 -5.30
N HIS A 59 -3.87 -4.71 -4.95
CA HIS A 59 -3.16 -3.60 -5.54
C HIS A 59 -1.98 -3.07 -4.69
N SER A 60 -1.65 -3.74 -3.59
CA SER A 60 -0.51 -3.37 -2.75
C SER A 60 0.79 -3.81 -3.43
N CYS A 61 1.60 -2.86 -3.90
CA CYS A 61 2.89 -3.14 -4.52
C CYS A 61 3.85 -3.77 -3.49
N PRO A 62 4.35 -5.00 -3.71
CA PRO A 62 5.31 -5.64 -2.80
C PRO A 62 6.62 -4.84 -2.71
N ALA A 63 7.31 -4.90 -1.56
CA ALA A 63 8.61 -4.22 -1.37
C ALA A 63 9.67 -4.58 -2.43
N MET A 64 9.57 -5.78 -3.03
CA MET A 64 10.42 -6.23 -4.14
C MET A 64 10.32 -5.33 -5.38
N VAL A 65 9.19 -4.62 -5.55
CA VAL A 65 8.93 -3.69 -6.66
C VAL A 65 9.68 -2.37 -6.48
N ALA A 66 10.20 -2.07 -5.28
CA ALA A 66 10.88 -0.81 -4.99
C ALA A 66 12.15 -0.65 -5.83
N ALA A 67 13.00 -1.69 -5.90
CA ALA A 67 14.22 -1.69 -6.70
C ALA A 67 13.91 -1.47 -8.18
N PHE A 68 12.85 -2.13 -8.68
CA PHE A 68 12.39 -2.00 -10.05
C PHE A 68 11.92 -0.58 -10.39
N VAL A 69 11.10 0.02 -9.53
CA VAL A 69 10.63 1.40 -9.69
C VAL A 69 11.80 2.38 -9.59
N GLN A 70 12.75 2.17 -8.67
CA GLN A 70 13.94 3.00 -8.53
C GLN A 70 14.81 2.98 -9.78
N GLN A 71 15.06 1.80 -10.34
CA GLN A 71 15.83 1.64 -11.57
C GLN A 71 15.15 2.36 -12.74
N PHE A 72 13.84 2.16 -12.92
CA PHE A 72 13.07 2.83 -13.97
C PHE A 72 13.13 4.36 -13.87
N VAL A 73 13.01 4.91 -12.65
CA VAL A 73 13.11 6.36 -12.42
C VAL A 73 14.53 6.87 -12.69
N ARG A 74 15.57 6.09 -12.37
CA ARG A 74 16.97 6.44 -12.67
C ARG A 74 17.23 6.47 -14.17
N GLU A 75 16.77 5.48 -14.92
CA GLU A 75 16.91 5.41 -16.38
C GLU A 75 16.24 6.62 -17.05
N ARG A 76 15.00 6.95 -16.65
CA ARG A 76 14.29 8.12 -17.19
C ARG A 76 14.98 9.44 -16.80
N ARG A 77 15.55 9.53 -15.60
CA ARG A 77 16.33 10.70 -15.16
C ARG A 77 17.61 10.88 -15.99
N ALA A 78 18.29 9.80 -16.36
CA ALA A 78 19.48 9.85 -17.21
C ALA A 78 19.17 10.48 -18.58
N ILE A 79 18.00 10.17 -19.14
CA ILE A 79 17.50 10.71 -20.41
C ILE A 79 16.82 12.09 -20.22
N ARG A 80 16.86 12.65 -19.00
CA ARG A 80 16.17 13.91 -18.61
C ARG A 80 14.66 13.90 -18.86
N GLN A 81 14.05 12.72 -18.90
CA GLN A 81 12.61 12.56 -19.09
C GLN A 81 11.88 12.60 -17.74
N CYS A 82 10.78 13.36 -17.69
CA CYS A 82 9.93 13.39 -16.50
C CYS A 82 9.21 12.04 -16.31
N THR A 83 9.11 11.58 -15.06
CA THR A 83 8.37 10.37 -14.68
C THR A 83 7.12 10.73 -13.89
N VAL A 84 5.96 10.42 -14.44
CA VAL A 84 4.66 10.60 -13.79
C VAL A 84 4.21 9.26 -13.19
N ALA A 85 3.35 9.29 -12.17
CA ALA A 85 2.78 8.07 -11.58
C ALA A 85 2.08 7.16 -12.62
N ARG A 86 1.57 7.74 -13.72
CA ARG A 86 1.00 6.97 -14.84
C ARG A 86 2.07 6.20 -15.60
N ASP A 87 3.23 6.80 -15.87
CA ASP A 87 4.35 6.09 -16.50
C ASP A 87 4.81 4.90 -15.65
N VAL A 88 4.83 5.08 -14.32
CA VAL A 88 5.18 4.01 -13.38
C VAL A 88 4.10 2.91 -13.41
N MET A 89 2.82 3.27 -13.38
CA MET A 89 1.71 2.32 -13.51
C MET A 89 1.79 1.52 -14.81
N ASP A 90 2.02 2.18 -15.94
CA ASP A 90 2.14 1.52 -17.25
C ASP A 90 3.35 0.56 -17.27
N LYS A 91 4.48 0.98 -16.68
CA LYS A 91 5.66 0.12 -16.52
C LYS A 91 5.34 -1.10 -15.65
N LEU A 92 4.63 -0.93 -14.54
CA LEU A 92 4.24 -2.04 -13.66
C LEU A 92 3.26 -3.00 -14.34
N ALA A 93 2.30 -2.47 -15.12
CA ALA A 93 1.36 -3.28 -15.88
C ALA A 93 2.05 -4.10 -16.98
N ARG A 94 3.00 -3.50 -17.71
CA ARG A 94 3.79 -4.21 -18.74
C ARG A 94 4.66 -5.35 -18.20
N ASN A 95 5.01 -5.29 -16.92
CA ASN A 95 5.81 -6.34 -16.27
C ASN A 95 4.93 -7.29 -15.43
N TYR A 96 3.61 -7.28 -15.65
CA TYR A 96 2.63 -8.13 -14.97
C TYR A 96 2.60 -8.01 -13.44
N VAL A 97 3.08 -6.88 -12.90
CA VAL A 97 3.08 -6.62 -11.45
C VAL A 97 1.70 -6.18 -10.98
N ILE A 98 0.98 -5.43 -11.81
CA ILE A 98 -0.40 -4.99 -11.57
C ILE A 98 -1.25 -5.31 -12.80
N HIS A 99 -2.49 -5.77 -12.58
CA HIS A 99 -3.47 -5.88 -13.66
C HIS A 99 -4.27 -4.60 -13.72
N VAL A 100 -4.25 -3.94 -14.89
CA VAL A 100 -5.07 -2.75 -15.16
C VAL A 100 -5.85 -3.02 -16.42
N ASP A 101 -7.17 -2.88 -16.33
CA ASP A 101 -8.03 -2.78 -17.50
C ASP A 101 -7.97 -1.32 -18.02
N TYR A 102 -7.45 -1.14 -19.23
CA TYR A 102 -7.30 0.18 -19.84
C TYR A 102 -8.54 0.63 -20.62
N ASP A 103 -9.49 -0.28 -20.89
CA ASP A 103 -10.74 0.04 -21.58
C ASP A 103 -11.70 0.77 -20.63
N SER A 104 -11.55 0.54 -19.32
CA SER A 104 -12.30 1.20 -18.26
C SER A 104 -11.53 2.35 -17.61
N SER A 105 -12.00 3.58 -17.86
CA SER A 105 -11.45 4.79 -17.20
C SER A 105 -11.49 4.71 -15.67
N THR A 106 -12.52 4.08 -15.11
CA THR A 106 -12.62 3.89 -13.66
C THR A 106 -11.56 2.93 -13.15
N ALA A 107 -11.33 1.80 -13.83
CA ALA A 107 -10.30 0.84 -13.46
C ALA A 107 -8.90 1.47 -13.46
N VAL A 108 -8.60 2.34 -14.42
CA VAL A 108 -7.35 3.10 -14.46
C VAL A 108 -7.19 4.01 -13.24
N VAL A 109 -8.25 4.73 -12.84
CA VAL A 109 -8.20 5.59 -11.64
C VAL A 109 -8.02 4.76 -10.37
N PHE A 110 -8.71 3.62 -10.27
CA PHE A 110 -8.58 2.68 -9.15
C PHE A 110 -7.15 2.13 -9.03
N ALA A 111 -6.49 1.80 -10.15
CA ALA A 111 -5.11 1.33 -10.16
C ALA A 111 -4.09 2.45 -9.90
N LEU A 112 -4.37 3.69 -10.33
CA LEU A 112 -3.44 4.81 -10.18
C LEU A 112 -3.30 5.28 -8.72
N ARG A 113 -4.37 5.16 -7.92
CA ARG A 113 -4.38 5.55 -6.50
C ARG A 113 -3.36 4.78 -5.65
N PRO A 114 -3.31 3.44 -5.64
CA PRO A 114 -2.31 2.68 -4.89
C PRO A 114 -0.89 2.92 -5.41
N VAL A 115 -0.69 3.09 -6.73
CA VAL A 115 0.63 3.44 -7.30
C VAL A 115 1.13 4.79 -6.75
N ARG A 116 0.25 5.79 -6.63
CA ARG A 116 0.62 7.08 -6.03
C ARG A 116 0.98 6.95 -4.55
N GLN A 117 0.20 6.19 -3.79
CA GLN A 117 0.49 5.94 -2.36
C GLN A 117 1.82 5.19 -2.19
N TYR A 118 2.08 4.21 -3.05
CA TYR A 118 3.33 3.45 -3.06
C TYR A 118 4.53 4.33 -3.39
N LEU A 119 4.41 5.21 -4.39
CA LEU A 119 5.46 6.19 -4.71
C LEU A 119 5.72 7.15 -3.54
N GLN A 120 4.67 7.57 -2.83
CA GLN A 120 4.81 8.39 -1.62
C GLN A 120 5.51 7.64 -0.49
N SER A 121 5.21 6.36 -0.27
CA SER A 121 5.91 5.55 0.74
C SER A 121 7.39 5.32 0.41
N LEU A 122 7.74 5.33 -0.88
CA LEU A 122 9.13 5.31 -1.35
C LEU A 122 9.83 6.67 -1.29
N GLY A 123 9.14 7.72 -0.82
CA GLY A 123 9.68 9.08 -0.71
C GLY A 123 9.63 9.90 -2.01
N TYR A 124 9.03 9.38 -3.08
CA TYR A 124 8.86 10.14 -4.31
C TYR A 124 7.74 11.16 -4.16
N LYS A 125 8.13 12.44 -4.13
CA LYS A 125 7.19 13.56 -4.13
C LYS A 125 6.82 13.91 -5.57
N ARG A 126 5.53 14.21 -5.79
CA ARG A 126 5.09 14.86 -7.03
C ARG A 126 5.88 16.16 -7.16
N GLY A 127 6.66 16.30 -8.23
CA GLY A 127 7.40 17.54 -8.48
C GLY A 127 6.45 18.74 -8.46
N MET A 128 6.79 19.76 -7.68
CA MET A 128 6.10 21.04 -7.70
C MET A 128 6.23 21.64 -9.11
N LYS A 129 5.16 21.66 -9.92
CA LYS A 129 5.14 22.49 -11.13
C LYS A 129 4.66 23.90 -10.77
N LYS A 130 5.64 24.77 -10.48
CA LYS A 130 5.78 26.18 -10.92
C LYS A 130 6.98 26.79 -10.18
N GLY A 131 8.18 26.39 -10.57
CA GLY A 131 9.40 27.10 -10.18
C GLY A 131 10.03 27.66 -11.44
N LYS A 132 10.08 28.98 -11.58
CA LYS A 132 11.00 29.64 -12.52
C LYS A 132 12.39 28.99 -12.32
N LEU A 133 13.16 28.81 -13.39
CA LEU A 133 14.59 28.43 -13.30
C LEU A 133 15.20 29.12 -12.08
N GLY A 134 15.79 28.33 -11.17
CA GLY A 134 16.42 28.86 -9.95
C GLY A 134 17.39 29.98 -10.34
N TYR A 135 17.61 30.95 -9.46
CA TYR A 135 18.36 32.18 -9.77
C TYR A 135 19.64 31.94 -10.62
N ARG A 136 20.39 30.85 -10.37
CA ARG A 136 21.60 30.49 -11.15
C ARG A 136 21.37 30.08 -12.61
N LEU A 137 20.17 29.70 -13.01
CA LEU A 137 19.85 29.11 -14.32
C LEU A 137 18.98 30.04 -15.20
N ARG A 138 18.74 31.29 -14.80
CA ARG A 138 18.08 32.28 -15.67
C ARG A 138 19.11 32.91 -16.60
N GLU A 139 18.76 33.01 -17.89
CA GLU A 139 19.59 33.66 -18.92
C GLU A 139 20.00 35.10 -18.54
N ASP A 140 19.08 35.87 -17.95
CA ASP A 140 19.37 37.23 -17.45
C ASP A 140 20.50 37.27 -16.41
N ASN A 141 20.59 36.23 -15.57
CA ASN A 141 21.61 36.16 -14.52
C ASN A 141 22.94 35.61 -15.06
N ALA A 142 22.91 34.76 -16.09
CA ALA A 142 24.10 34.38 -16.84
C ALA A 142 24.71 35.61 -17.53
N ARG A 143 23.90 36.38 -18.26
CA ARG A 143 24.34 37.63 -18.90
C ARG A 143 24.92 38.63 -17.91
N LYS A 144 24.32 38.81 -16.72
CA LYS A 144 24.86 39.69 -15.66
C LYS A 144 26.19 39.21 -15.10
N ARG A 145 26.41 37.89 -14.98
CA ARG A 145 27.69 37.33 -14.56
C ARG A 145 28.76 37.63 -15.61
N ASP A 146 28.47 37.36 -16.88
CA ASP A 146 29.42 37.55 -17.96
C ASP A 146 29.84 39.03 -18.07
N ILE A 147 28.89 39.97 -17.93
CA ILE A 147 29.18 41.40 -17.86
C ILE A 147 30.07 41.75 -16.65
N LEU A 148 29.85 41.13 -15.49
CA LEU A 148 30.68 41.35 -14.30
C LEU A 148 32.11 40.84 -14.48
N PHE A 149 32.29 39.69 -15.14
CA PHE A 149 33.62 39.15 -15.43
C PHE A 149 34.40 40.06 -16.39
N VAL A 150 33.75 40.54 -17.46
CA VAL A 150 34.37 41.49 -18.40
C VAL A 150 34.80 42.78 -17.70
N LYS A 151 33.92 43.38 -16.88
CA LYS A 151 34.27 44.61 -16.14
C LYS A 151 35.39 44.42 -15.12
N HIS A 152 35.49 43.23 -14.53
CA HIS A 152 36.54 42.93 -13.56
C HIS A 152 37.91 42.77 -14.22
N ASP A 153 37.98 42.27 -15.45
CA ASP A 153 39.23 42.23 -16.23
C ASP A 153 39.64 43.64 -16.71
N GLU A 154 38.69 44.46 -17.18
CA GLU A 154 38.95 45.86 -17.55
C GLU A 154 39.41 46.75 -16.38
N SER A 155 39.16 46.34 -15.13
CA SER A 155 39.59 47.06 -13.93
C SER A 155 40.95 46.60 -13.40
N ARG A 156 41.54 45.56 -13.99
CA ARG A 156 42.83 44.95 -13.60
C ARG A 156 43.98 45.31 -14.56
N GLU A 157 43.65 45.85 -15.74
CA GLU A 157 44.59 46.55 -16.63
C GLU A 157 44.69 48.04 -16.26
#